data_AF-A0AAN3DCN4-F1
#
_entry.id   AF-A0AAN3DCN4-F1
#
_cell.length_a   1.000
_cell.length_b   1.000
_cell.length_c   1.000
_cell.angle_alpha   90.00
_cell.angle_beta   90.00
_cell.angle_gamma   90.00
#
_symmetry.space_group_name_H-M   'P 1'
#
loop_
_entity.id
_entity.type
_entity.pdbx_description
1 polymer ?
#
loop_
_entity_poly.entity_id
_entity_poly.type
_entity_poly.pdbx_seq_one_letter_code
_entity_poly.pdbx_strand_id
1 'polypeptide(L)'
;MFIETAYNNTTHVFLDDLWYTGGYKKSMNFEEVLVTVGEFCKALGDENYLSIDPMFTDPENGDLTLKESGPAKDAGTMGLDLGISPV
;
A
#
# COMPACT_ATOMS: atom_id res chain seq x y z
N MET A 1 -0.20 -13.70 6.44
CA MET A 1 -0.44 -14.09 7.85
C MET A 1 0.58 -13.33 8.69
N PHE A 2 0.13 -12.37 9.49
CA PHE A 2 0.98 -11.69 10.46
C PHE A 2 1.25 -12.64 11.62
N ILE A 3 2.51 -12.83 12.02
CA ILE A 3 2.87 -13.60 13.21
C ILE A 3 3.70 -12.69 14.12
N GLU A 4 3.29 -12.61 15.38
CA GLU A 4 3.86 -11.73 16.43
C GLU A 4 5.37 -11.88 16.58
N THR A 5 5.91 -13.08 16.33
CA THR A 5 7.35 -13.35 16.30
C THR A 5 8.08 -12.54 15.23
N ALA A 6 7.48 -12.34 14.05
CA ALA A 6 8.07 -11.53 13.00
C ALA A 6 8.09 -10.06 13.40
N TYR A 7 6.96 -9.50 13.85
CA TYR A 7 6.86 -8.10 14.30
C TYR A 7 7.90 -7.73 15.36
N ASN A 8 8.13 -8.63 16.33
CA ASN A 8 9.04 -8.38 17.46
C ASN A 8 10.52 -8.68 17.18
N ASN A 9 10.88 -9.30 16.04
CA ASN A 9 12.25 -9.78 15.84
C ASN A 9 13.25 -8.70 15.41
N THR A 10 12.81 -7.60 14.80
CA THR A 10 13.61 -6.45 14.38
C THR A 10 12.70 -5.29 13.97
N THR A 11 13.24 -4.09 13.70
CA THR A 11 12.52 -3.04 12.98
C THR A 11 12.16 -3.51 11.56
N HIS A 12 10.88 -3.45 11.21
CA HIS A 12 10.42 -3.63 9.82
C HIS A 12 10.35 -2.25 9.15
N VAL A 13 10.81 -2.17 7.92
CA VAL A 13 10.79 -0.95 7.12
C VAL A 13 9.99 -1.25 5.86
N PHE A 14 8.79 -0.67 5.79
CA PHE A 14 7.92 -0.69 4.62
C PHE A 14 8.07 0.67 3.94
N LEU A 15 8.53 0.70 2.69
CA LEU A 15 8.77 1.94 1.95
C LEU A 15 8.15 1.83 0.58
N ASP A 16 7.37 2.84 0.22
CA ASP A 16 6.74 3.00 -1.08
C ASP A 16 5.88 1.80 -1.50
N ASP A 17 5.32 1.07 -0.54
CA ASP A 17 4.40 -0.04 -0.82
C ASP A 17 3.01 0.47 -1.20
N LEU A 18 2.40 -0.13 -2.23
CA LEU A 18 1.02 0.14 -2.61
C LEU A 18 0.07 -0.95 -2.10
N TRP A 19 -0.87 -0.53 -1.25
CA TRP A 19 -1.89 -1.40 -0.69
C TRP A 19 -3.27 -0.93 -1.15
N TYR A 20 -3.95 -1.73 -1.96
CA TYR A 20 -5.27 -1.40 -2.48
C TYR A 20 -6.20 -2.62 -2.51
N THR A 21 -7.45 -2.40 -2.12
CA THR A 21 -8.54 -3.36 -2.32
C THR A 21 -9.77 -2.60 -2.79
N GLY A 22 -10.01 -2.60 -4.11
CA GLY A 22 -11.09 -1.82 -4.71
C GLY A 22 -12.45 -2.12 -4.12
N GLY A 23 -13.15 -1.07 -3.66
CA GLY A 23 -14.50 -1.18 -3.10
C GLY A 23 -14.60 -1.71 -1.66
N TYR A 24 -13.50 -2.11 -1.02
CA TYR A 24 -13.51 -2.67 0.34
C TYR A 24 -12.84 -1.73 1.35
N LYS A 25 -13.66 -1.08 2.18
CA LYS A 25 -13.15 -0.36 3.37
C LYS A 25 -12.75 -1.38 4.43
N LYS A 26 -11.66 -1.09 5.15
CA LYS A 26 -11.13 -1.94 6.23
C LYS A 26 -10.77 -3.37 5.78
N SER A 27 -10.04 -3.48 4.68
CA SER A 27 -9.66 -4.77 4.09
C SER A 27 -8.42 -5.41 4.72
N MET A 28 -7.77 -4.75 5.67
CA MET A 28 -6.54 -5.25 6.30
C MET A 28 -6.78 -5.67 7.73
N ASN A 29 -6.37 -6.88 8.09
CA ASN A 29 -6.35 -7.31 9.48
C ASN A 29 -5.00 -6.93 10.09
N PHE A 30 -5.02 -6.03 11.06
CA PHE A 30 -3.86 -5.58 11.83
C PHE A 30 -4.21 -5.68 13.31
N GLU A 31 -3.37 -6.36 14.08
CA GLU A 31 -3.61 -6.62 15.51
C GLU A 31 -5.00 -7.21 15.80
N GLU A 32 -5.41 -8.18 14.96
CA GLU A 32 -6.72 -8.86 15.03
C GLU A 32 -7.94 -7.96 14.73
N VAL A 33 -7.71 -6.72 14.28
CA VAL A 33 -8.75 -5.75 13.94
C VAL A 33 -8.72 -5.43 12.45
N LEU A 34 -9.90 -5.35 11.83
CA LEU A 34 -10.01 -4.85 10.46
C LEU A 34 -9.83 -3.32 10.43
N VAL A 35 -8.77 -2.86 9.79
CA VAL A 35 -8.36 -1.47 9.64
C VAL A 35 -8.27 -1.07 8.17
N THR A 36 -8.46 0.22 7.90
CA THR A 36 -8.20 0.84 6.59
C THR A 36 -6.71 0.97 6.32
N VAL A 37 -6.32 1.18 5.06
CA VAL A 37 -4.95 1.50 4.67
C VAL A 37 -4.41 2.70 5.44
N GLY A 38 -5.18 3.77 5.53
CA GLY A 38 -4.76 4.95 6.29
C GLY A 38 -4.64 4.72 7.80
N GLU A 39 -5.46 3.87 8.41
CA GLU A 39 -5.33 3.51 9.83
C GLU A 39 -4.05 2.68 10.08
N PHE A 40 -3.73 1.75 9.18
CA PHE A 40 -2.51 0.96 9.25
C PHE A 40 -1.24 1.80 9.07
N CYS A 41 -1.15 2.61 8.00
CA CYS A 41 0.01 3.46 7.75
C CYS A 41 0.26 4.45 8.90
N LYS A 42 -0.81 5.05 9.45
CA LYS A 42 -0.71 5.90 10.65
C LYS A 42 -0.15 5.14 11.86
N ALA A 43 -0.54 3.89 12.07
CA ALA A 43 -0.01 3.07 13.16
C ALA A 43 1.49 2.77 13.00
N LEU A 44 1.99 2.73 11.76
CA LEU A 44 3.42 2.59 11.44
C LEU A 44 4.19 3.92 11.43
N GLY A 45 3.51 5.07 11.57
CA GLY A 45 4.11 6.39 11.43
C GLY A 45 4.45 6.75 9.98
N ASP A 46 3.84 6.07 9.01
CA ASP A 46 3.98 6.37 7.59
C ASP A 46 2.94 7.41 7.16
N GLU A 47 3.42 8.54 6.67
CA GLU A 47 2.60 9.64 6.14
C GLU A 47 2.56 9.66 4.61
N ASN A 48 3.41 8.87 3.95
CA ASN A 48 3.56 8.81 2.49
C ASN A 48 2.82 7.61 1.92
N TYR A 49 1.51 7.52 2.19
CA TYR A 49 0.66 6.42 1.72
C TYR A 49 -0.47 6.92 0.82
N LEU A 50 -0.97 6.00 -0.01
CA LEU A 50 -2.16 6.22 -0.82
C LEU A 50 -3.35 5.41 -0.26
N SER A 51 -4.49 6.07 -0.02
CA SER A 51 -5.73 5.42 0.46
C SER A 51 -6.90 5.54 -0.53
N ILE A 52 -6.58 5.85 -1.79
CA ILE A 52 -7.51 6.00 -2.91
C ILE A 52 -7.16 5.02 -4.02
N ASP A 53 -8.01 4.92 -5.04
CA ASP A 53 -7.78 4.07 -6.20
C ASP A 53 -6.45 4.44 -6.90
N PRO A 54 -5.47 3.52 -7.00
CA PRO A 54 -4.18 3.77 -7.64
C PRO A 54 -4.27 3.91 -9.17
N MET A 55 -5.42 3.58 -9.77
CA MET A 55 -5.66 3.65 -11.21
C MET A 55 -4.75 2.74 -12.03
N PHE A 56 -4.80 1.43 -11.75
CA PHE A 56 -4.18 0.41 -12.60
C PHE A 56 -4.68 0.46 -14.05
N THR A 57 -3.82 0.07 -15.00
CA THR A 57 -4.13 0.04 -16.44
C THR A 57 -5.23 -0.95 -16.76
N ASP A 58 -5.08 -2.21 -16.33
CA ASP A 58 -6.04 -3.29 -16.58
C ASP A 58 -5.97 -4.38 -15.49
N PRO A 59 -6.44 -4.08 -14.26
CA PRO A 59 -6.28 -4.97 -13.11
C PRO A 59 -7.10 -6.26 -13.23
N GLU A 60 -8.22 -6.23 -13.97
CA GLU A 60 -9.07 -7.41 -14.21
C GLU A 60 -8.35 -8.47 -15.06
N ASN A 61 -7.37 -8.06 -15.88
CA ASN A 61 -6.52 -8.94 -16.65
C ASN A 61 -5.12 -9.12 -16.05
N GLY A 62 -4.89 -8.65 -14.81
CA GLY A 62 -3.64 -8.78 -14.09
C GLY A 62 -2.55 -7.78 -14.47
N ASP A 63 -2.86 -6.79 -15.32
CA ASP A 63 -1.97 -5.66 -15.59
C ASP A 63 -2.08 -4.63 -14.46
N LEU A 64 -1.15 -4.72 -13.52
CA LEU A 64 -1.02 -3.84 -12.38
C LEU A 64 -0.05 -2.67 -12.64
N THR A 65 0.26 -2.36 -13.90
CA THR A 65 0.94 -1.11 -14.23
C THR A 65 0.06 0.10 -13.89
N LEU A 66 0.67 1.22 -13.54
CA LEU A 66 -0.03 2.45 -13.21
C LEU A 66 -0.33 3.25 -14.48
N LYS A 67 -1.50 3.89 -14.53
CA LYS A 67 -1.74 4.94 -15.52
C LYS A 67 -0.85 6.15 -15.22
N GLU A 68 -0.35 6.80 -16.26
CA GLU A 68 0.50 8.01 -16.14
C GLU A 68 -0.11 9.16 -15.33
N SER A 69 -1.45 9.26 -15.30
CA SER A 69 -2.18 10.27 -14.51
C SER A 69 -2.72 9.71 -13.19
N GLY A 70 -2.34 8.48 -12.84
CA GLY A 70 -2.78 7.80 -11.64
C GLY A 70 -2.15 8.43 -10.39
N PRO A 71 -2.85 8.43 -9.26
CA PRO A 71 -2.37 9.06 -8.03
C PRO A 71 -1.23 8.31 -7.34
N ALA A 72 -0.92 7.08 -7.77
CA ALA A 72 0.26 6.34 -7.33
C ALA A 72 1.52 6.66 -8.16
N LYS A 73 1.36 7.32 -9.32
CA LYS A 73 2.49 7.72 -10.17
C LYS A 73 3.28 8.83 -9.48
N ASP A 74 4.59 8.67 -9.39
CA ASP A 74 5.55 9.61 -8.77
C ASP A 74 5.22 10.01 -7.31
N ALA A 75 4.39 9.21 -6.62
CA ALA A 75 3.89 9.49 -5.27
C ALA A 75 4.73 8.85 -4.15
N GLY A 76 5.66 7.98 -4.51
CA GLY A 76 6.67 7.39 -3.63
C GLY A 76 7.85 8.32 -3.38
N THR A 77 8.77 7.83 -2.57
CA THR A 77 9.98 8.54 -2.15
C THR A 77 10.82 8.94 -3.37
N MET A 78 11.34 10.16 -3.36
CA MET A 78 12.14 10.73 -4.48
C MET A 78 11.39 10.82 -5.84
N GLY A 79 10.06 10.84 -5.83
CA GLY A 79 9.26 10.91 -7.05
C GLY A 79 9.19 9.59 -7.80
N LEU A 80 9.44 8.47 -7.11
CA LEU A 80 9.19 7.13 -7.64
C LEU A 80 7.71 6.79 -7.59
N ASP A 81 7.31 5.77 -8.33
CA ASP A 81 5.96 5.24 -8.23
C ASP A 81 5.74 4.56 -6.88
N LEU A 82 4.59 4.81 -6.28
CA LEU A 82 4.16 4.10 -5.08
C LEU A 82 3.62 2.74 -5.50
N GLY A 83 4.22 1.66 -5.03
CA GLY A 83 3.86 0.29 -5.38
C GLY A 83 4.90 -0.41 -6.25
N ILE A 84 4.44 -1.01 -7.34
CA ILE A 84 5.33 -1.80 -8.19
C ILE A 84 6.40 -0.88 -8.77
N SER A 85 7.66 -1.15 -8.40
CA SER A 85 8.83 -0.46 -8.93
C SER A 85 8.77 -0.44 -10.46
N PRO A 86 9.17 0.65 -11.13
CA PRO A 86 9.27 0.66 -12.58
C PRO A 86 10.20 -0.48 -13.04
N VAL A 87 9.81 -1.15 -14.13
CA VAL A 87 10.75 -1.87 -14.99
C VAL A 87 11.63 -0.89 -15.75
#